data_AF-A0A7S3U8I0-F1
#
_entry.id   AF-A0A7S3U8I0-F1
#
_cell.length_a   1.000
_cell.length_b   1.000
_cell.length_c   1.000
_cell.angle_alpha   90.00
_cell.angle_beta   90.00
_cell.angle_gamma   90.00
#
_symmetry.space_group_name_H-M   'P 1'
#
loop_
_entity.id
_entity.type
_entity.pdbx_description
1 polymer ?
#
loop_
_entity_poly.entity_id
_entity_poly.type
_entity_poly.pdbx_seq_one_letter_code
_entity_poly.pdbx_strand_id
1 'polypeptide(L)'
;LKECRVISLDMGALISGAKYRGEFEERLKAVLEEVKQAEGKIVLFIDEVHTIIGAGKADGAMDAANLLKPMLARGELRCIGATTQDEYRKYVEKDAALQRRFQPVQVEEPSLQTAITILRGLKDRYAAHHGVSVQDA
;
A
#
# COMPACT_ATOMS: atom_id res chain seq x y z
N LEU A 1 -10.90 -4.10 -16.10
CA LEU A 1 -9.53 -3.59 -15.89
C LEU A 1 -9.05 -2.64 -16.99
N LYS A 2 -9.58 -2.64 -18.23
CA LYS A 2 -9.08 -1.79 -19.33
C LYS A 2 -9.17 -0.26 -19.11
N GLU A 3 -9.89 0.22 -18.09
CA GLU A 3 -10.04 1.66 -17.80
C GLU A 3 -9.63 2.07 -16.37
N CYS A 4 -9.00 1.16 -15.61
CA CYS A 4 -8.55 1.46 -14.25
C CYS A 4 -7.04 1.69 -14.22
N ARG A 5 -6.60 2.76 -13.53
CA ARG A 5 -5.20 3.05 -13.25
C ARG A 5 -4.86 2.64 -11.83
N VAL A 6 -3.73 1.97 -11.64
CA VAL A 6 -3.16 1.72 -10.30
C VAL A 6 -2.19 2.85 -9.99
N ILE A 7 -2.35 3.50 -8.84
CA ILE A 7 -1.49 4.59 -8.39
C ILE A 7 -0.94 4.22 -7.01
N SER A 8 0.39 4.23 -6.87
CA SER A 8 1.04 4.02 -5.58
C SER A 8 1.01 5.30 -4.75
N LEU A 9 0.62 5.17 -3.49
CA LEU A 9 0.74 6.23 -2.51
C LEU A 9 2.17 6.26 -1.97
N ASP A 10 2.90 7.34 -2.22
CA ASP A 10 4.23 7.55 -1.65
C ASP A 10 4.11 8.25 -0.28
N MET A 11 4.24 7.46 0.78
CA MET A 11 4.21 7.96 2.15
C MET A 11 5.38 8.89 2.46
N GLY A 12 6.55 8.63 1.89
CA GLY A 12 7.74 9.47 2.05
C GLY A 12 7.52 10.86 1.46
N ALA A 13 6.93 10.95 0.27
CA ALA A 13 6.61 12.22 -0.37
C ALA A 13 5.56 13.03 0.40
N LEU A 14 4.57 12.37 1.01
CA LEU A 14 3.55 13.05 1.80
C LEU A 14 4.11 13.64 3.12
N ILE A 15 5.02 12.91 3.76
CA ILE A 15 5.69 13.33 5.00
C ILE A 15 6.81 14.34 4.71
N SER A 16 7.52 14.17 3.59
CA SER A 16 8.61 15.06 3.17
C SER A 16 8.08 16.46 2.92
N GLY A 17 8.62 17.42 3.65
CA GLY A 17 8.19 18.82 3.57
C GLY A 17 6.86 19.13 4.27
N ALA A 18 6.27 18.19 5.01
CA ALA A 18 5.25 18.51 6.01
C ALA A 18 5.96 18.93 7.31
N LYS A 19 5.94 20.21 7.66
CA LYS A 19 6.53 20.71 8.91
C LYS A 19 5.66 20.39 10.13
N TYR A 20 4.36 20.19 9.89
CA TYR A 20 3.36 19.98 10.93
C TYR A 20 2.42 18.83 10.54
N ARG A 21 1.86 18.14 11.54
CA ARG A 21 0.93 17.00 11.33
C ARG A 21 -0.28 17.36 10.46
N GLY A 22 -0.82 18.58 10.60
CA GLY A 22 -1.96 19.05 9.82
C GLY A 22 -1.68 19.12 8.31
N GLU A 23 -0.46 19.50 7.91
CA GLU A 23 -0.10 19.58 6.48
C GLU A 23 -0.09 18.19 5.83
N PHE A 24 0.34 17.17 6.57
CA PHE A 24 0.29 15.80 6.09
C PHE A 24 -1.15 15.31 5.90
N GLU A 25 -2.05 15.61 6.86
CA GLU A 25 -3.47 15.29 6.72
C GLU A 25 -4.13 16.02 5.54
N GLU A 26 -3.81 17.29 5.31
CA GLU A 26 -4.33 18.04 4.17
C GLU A 26 -3.87 17.46 2.83
N ARG A 27 -2.59 17.09 2.74
CA ARG A 27 -2.05 16.42 1.54
C ARG A 27 -2.72 15.07 1.30
N LEU A 28 -2.89 14.26 2.34
CA LEU A 28 -3.58 12.98 2.22
C LEU A 28 -5.04 13.17 1.82
N LYS A 29 -5.75 14.16 2.40
CA LYS A 29 -7.12 14.51 1.99
C LYS A 29 -7.19 14.91 0.52
N ALA A 30 -6.24 15.70 0.03
CA ALA A 30 -6.19 16.09 -1.37
C ALA A 30 -6.05 14.88 -2.31
N VAL A 31 -5.15 13.94 -1.98
CA VAL A 31 -5.00 12.69 -2.75
C VAL A 31 -6.28 11.86 -2.73
N LEU A 32 -6.90 11.70 -1.55
CA LEU A 32 -8.14 10.93 -1.41
C LEU A 32 -9.30 11.57 -2.21
N GLU A 33 -9.39 12.89 -2.23
CA GLU A 33 -10.40 13.59 -3.02
C GLU A 33 -10.18 13.40 -4.52
N GLU A 34 -8.93 13.39 -5.01
CA GLU A 34 -8.62 13.06 -6.41
C GLU A 34 -9.04 11.62 -6.75
N VAL A 35 -8.76 10.66 -5.86
CA VAL A 35 -9.19 9.26 -6.04
C VAL A 35 -10.71 9.14 -6.10
N LYS A 36 -11.42 9.88 -5.24
CA LYS A 36 -12.89 9.92 -5.23
C LYS A 36 -13.45 10.52 -6.51
N GLN A 37 -12.88 11.63 -6.99
CA GLN A 37 -13.27 12.29 -8.24
C GLN A 37 -13.01 11.44 -9.48
N ALA A 38 -12.10 10.47 -9.39
CA ALA A 38 -11.87 9.51 -10.47
C ALA A 38 -12.98 8.45 -10.61
N GLU A 39 -14.03 8.48 -9.77
CA GLU A 39 -15.24 7.64 -9.91
C GLU A 39 -14.93 6.14 -10.08
N GLY A 40 -13.98 5.64 -9.29
CA GLY A 40 -13.58 4.23 -9.30
C GLY A 40 -12.62 3.83 -10.44
N LYS A 41 -12.14 4.78 -11.24
CA LYS A 41 -11.10 4.56 -12.27
C LYS A 41 -9.69 4.52 -11.69
N ILE A 42 -9.50 4.88 -10.42
CA ILE A 42 -8.23 4.74 -9.70
C ILE A 42 -8.34 3.61 -8.67
N VAL A 43 -7.32 2.76 -8.65
CA VAL A 43 -7.04 1.83 -7.54
C VAL A 43 -5.78 2.34 -6.84
N LEU A 44 -5.94 2.75 -5.58
CA LEU A 44 -4.83 3.25 -4.78
C LEU A 44 -4.06 2.07 -4.18
N PHE A 45 -2.78 1.94 -4.51
CA PHE A 45 -1.88 1.00 -3.87
C PHE A 45 -1.20 1.67 -2.68
N ILE A 46 -1.22 1.02 -1.52
CA ILE A 46 -0.63 1.54 -0.29
C ILE A 46 0.30 0.45 0.25
N ASP A 47 1.60 0.69 0.13
CA ASP A 47 2.57 -0.16 0.80
C ASP A 47 2.56 0.10 2.30
N GLU A 48 2.86 -0.93 3.09
CA GLU A 48 2.83 -0.89 4.54
C GLU A 48 1.55 -0.22 5.10
N VAL A 49 0.37 -0.62 4.63
CA VAL A 49 -0.93 0.03 4.94
C VAL A 49 -1.23 0.10 6.46
N HIS A 50 -0.58 -0.75 7.26
CA HIS A 50 -0.65 -0.69 8.72
C HIS A 50 -0.02 0.58 9.30
N THR A 51 0.88 1.27 8.59
CA THR A 51 1.51 2.52 9.05
C THR A 51 0.51 3.67 9.11
N ILE A 52 -0.47 3.70 8.19
CA ILE A 52 -1.54 4.70 8.17
C ILE A 52 -2.77 4.29 8.99
N ILE A 53 -2.96 2.98 9.20
CA ILE A 53 -4.08 2.44 10.01
C ILE A 53 -3.72 2.38 11.50
N GLY A 54 -2.51 1.91 11.81
CA GLY A 54 -2.03 1.57 13.15
C GLY A 54 -1.37 2.71 13.91
N ALA A 55 -1.17 3.84 13.24
CA ALA A 55 -0.63 5.07 13.82
C ALA A 55 -1.40 5.57 15.05
N GLY A 56 -2.68 5.27 15.22
CA GLY A 56 -3.47 5.79 16.35
C GLY A 56 -3.06 5.34 17.78
N LYS A 57 -2.06 4.48 17.97
CA LYS A 57 -1.71 3.90 19.30
C LYS A 57 -0.39 4.36 19.93
N ALA A 58 0.47 5.07 19.20
CA ALA A 58 1.67 5.69 19.77
C ALA A 58 1.48 7.21 19.81
N ASP A 59 1.98 7.86 20.87
CA ASP A 59 1.75 9.22 21.41
C ASP A 59 1.92 10.41 20.43
N GLY A 60 1.34 10.31 19.24
CA GLY A 60 1.55 11.29 18.19
C GLY A 60 1.36 10.82 16.76
N ALA A 61 0.92 9.59 16.54
CA ALA A 61 0.81 9.05 15.20
C ALA A 61 -0.59 9.34 14.60
N MET A 62 -0.53 9.78 13.34
CA MET A 62 -1.57 10.47 12.60
C MET A 62 -2.72 9.51 12.26
N ASP A 63 -3.95 9.86 12.62
CA ASP A 63 -5.13 8.99 12.44
C ASP A 63 -5.70 9.10 11.02
N ALA A 64 -4.86 8.77 10.03
CA ALA A 64 -5.29 8.64 8.65
C ALA A 64 -6.41 7.60 8.49
N ALA A 65 -6.52 6.64 9.41
CA ALA A 65 -7.59 5.64 9.41
C ALA A 65 -8.97 6.29 9.44
N ASN A 66 -9.16 7.39 10.18
CA ASN A 66 -10.43 8.12 10.21
C ASN A 66 -10.79 8.79 8.88
N LEU A 67 -9.81 9.11 8.04
CA LEU A 67 -10.06 9.64 6.69
C LEU A 67 -10.47 8.52 5.73
N LEU A 68 -9.87 7.34 5.87
CA LEU A 68 -10.10 6.21 4.97
C LEU A 68 -11.40 5.46 5.27
N LYS A 69 -11.71 5.23 6.55
CA LYS A 69 -12.87 4.43 7.00
C LYS A 69 -14.19 4.86 6.34
N PRO A 70 -14.57 6.14 6.29
CA PRO A 70 -15.82 6.57 5.65
C PRO A 70 -15.84 6.29 4.15
N MET A 71 -14.73 6.52 3.45
CA MET A 71 -14.63 6.31 2.01
C MET A 71 -14.67 4.82 1.63
N LEU A 72 -13.99 3.98 2.42
CA LEU A 72 -14.06 2.52 2.30
C LEU A 72 -15.49 2.01 2.57
N ALA A 73 -16.17 2.60 3.56
CA ALA A 73 -17.54 2.22 3.89
C ALA A 73 -18.54 2.58 2.78
N ARG A 74 -18.34 3.70 2.09
CA ARG A 74 -19.16 4.16 0.96
C ARG A 74 -18.76 3.54 -0.39
N GLY A 75 -17.63 2.83 -0.46
CA GLY A 75 -17.09 2.28 -1.71
C GLY A 75 -16.49 3.33 -2.65
N GLU A 76 -16.22 4.54 -2.14
CA GLU A 76 -15.59 5.66 -2.86
C GLU A 76 -14.09 5.44 -3.04
N LEU A 77 -13.46 4.68 -2.15
CA LEU A 77 -12.05 4.33 -2.21
C LEU A 77 -11.89 2.86 -2.61
N ARG A 78 -11.26 2.62 -3.77
CA ARG A 78 -10.73 1.30 -4.15
C ARG A 78 -9.24 1.29 -3.86
N CYS A 79 -8.79 0.41 -2.97
CA CYS A 79 -7.37 0.31 -2.66
C CYS A 79 -6.90 -1.13 -2.51
N ILE A 80 -5.59 -1.29 -2.67
CA ILE A 80 -4.83 -2.51 -2.36
C ILE A 80 -3.81 -2.11 -1.32
N GLY A 81 -3.90 -2.69 -0.12
CA GLY A 81 -2.92 -2.48 0.94
C GLY A 81 -1.98 -3.68 1.05
N ALA A 82 -0.67 -3.43 1.12
CA ALA A 82 0.32 -4.45 1.44
C ALA A 82 0.74 -4.32 2.91
N THR A 83 0.91 -5.46 3.60
CA THR A 83 1.35 -5.53 4.99
C THR A 83 1.81 -6.93 5.34
N THR A 84 2.59 -7.07 6.41
CA THR A 84 2.87 -8.38 7.01
C THR A 84 1.64 -8.94 7.73
N GLN A 85 1.62 -10.26 7.93
CA GLN A 85 0.53 -10.96 8.62
C GLN A 85 0.36 -10.48 10.07
N ASP A 86 1.45 -10.23 10.79
CA ASP A 86 1.40 -9.79 12.18
C ASP A 86 0.81 -8.39 12.31
N GLU A 87 1.17 -7.47 11.40
CA GLU A 87 0.63 -6.12 11.43
C GLU A 87 -0.82 -6.07 10.98
N TYR A 88 -1.24 -6.94 10.06
CA TYR A 88 -2.65 -7.13 9.74
C TYR A 88 -3.45 -7.56 10.98
N ARG A 89 -2.99 -8.59 11.70
CA ARG A 89 -3.63 -9.07 12.94
C ARG A 89 -3.71 -7.99 14.03
N LYS A 90 -2.66 -7.19 14.14
CA LYS A 90 -2.53 -6.17 15.19
C LYS A 90 -3.38 -4.93 14.94
N TYR A 91 -3.49 -4.50 13.69
CA TYR A 91 -4.08 -3.19 13.35
C TYR A 91 -5.36 -3.26 12.53
N VAL A 92 -5.51 -4.24 11.63
CA VAL A 92 -6.68 -4.35 10.74
C VAL A 92 -7.73 -5.30 11.33
N GLU A 93 -7.31 -6.49 11.75
CA GLU A 93 -8.23 -7.53 12.24
C GLU A 93 -8.92 -7.15 13.57
N LYS A 94 -8.24 -6.35 14.40
CA LYS A 94 -8.80 -5.83 15.66
C LYS A 94 -9.80 -4.68 15.47
N ASP A 95 -9.86 -4.07 14.29
CA ASP A 95 -10.79 -2.99 13.99
C ASP A 95 -11.96 -3.53 13.16
N ALA A 96 -13.15 -3.63 13.77
CA ALA A 96 -14.33 -4.20 13.14
C ALA A 96 -14.79 -3.45 11.88
N ALA A 97 -14.47 -2.15 11.75
CA ALA A 97 -14.82 -1.38 10.55
C ALA A 97 -13.89 -1.74 9.39
N LEU A 98 -12.59 -1.91 9.65
CA LEU A 98 -11.62 -2.27 8.63
C LEU A 98 -11.69 -3.75 8.26
N GLN A 99 -11.84 -4.64 9.24
CA GLN A 99 -11.98 -6.09 9.03
C GLN A 99 -13.13 -6.42 8.06
N ARG A 100 -14.22 -5.66 8.09
CA ARG A 100 -15.37 -5.86 7.20
C ARG A 100 -15.19 -5.28 5.78
N ARG A 101 -14.14 -4.50 5.55
CA ARG A 101 -13.90 -3.77 4.30
C ARG A 101 -12.66 -4.28 3.55
N PHE A 102 -11.73 -4.91 4.24
CA PHE A 102 -10.61 -5.59 3.64
C PHE A 102 -10.89 -7.08 3.50
N GLN A 103 -10.68 -7.59 2.29
CA GLN A 103 -10.56 -9.02 2.04
C GLN A 103 -9.07 -9.39 2.10
N PRO A 104 -8.62 -10.18 3.09
CA PRO A 104 -7.23 -10.63 3.13
C PRO A 104 -6.97 -11.57 1.94
N VAL A 105 -5.87 -11.31 1.24
CA VAL A 105 -5.28 -12.18 0.22
C VAL A 105 -3.90 -12.57 0.75
N GLN A 106 -3.76 -13.83 1.18
CA GLN A 106 -2.47 -14.33 1.65
C GLN A 106 -1.56 -14.54 0.44
N VAL A 107 -0.33 -14.05 0.54
CA VAL A 107 0.72 -14.25 -0.46
C VAL A 107 1.85 -14.98 0.23
N GLU A 108 2.03 -16.24 -0.14
CA GLU A 108 3.09 -17.08 0.40
C GLU A 108 4.42 -16.80 -0.33
N GLU A 109 5.52 -17.18 0.32
CA GLU A 109 6.82 -17.15 -0.33
C GLU A 109 6.85 -18.11 -1.54
N PRO A 110 7.59 -17.76 -2.61
CA PRO A 110 7.70 -18.64 -3.76
C PRO A 110 8.44 -19.92 -3.36
N SER A 111 8.00 -21.07 -3.89
CA SER A 111 8.79 -22.31 -3.81
C SER A 111 10.17 -22.11 -4.45
N LEU A 112 11.15 -22.95 -4.08
CA LEU A 112 12.51 -22.88 -4.66
C LEU A 112 12.51 -22.83 -6.19
N GLN A 113 11.69 -23.66 -6.84
CA GLN A 113 11.61 -23.71 -8.31
C GLN A 113 10.99 -22.44 -8.90
N THR A 114 9.95 -21.90 -8.25
CA THR A 114 9.34 -20.62 -8.65
C THR A 114 10.31 -19.46 -8.44
N ALA A 115 11.05 -19.45 -7.32
CA ALA A 115 12.05 -18.44 -7.03
C ALA A 115 13.19 -18.44 -8.06
N ILE A 116 13.71 -19.62 -8.43
CA ILE A 116 14.69 -19.75 -9.52
C ILE A 116 14.13 -19.18 -10.83
N THR A 117 12.87 -19.47 -11.16
CA THR A 117 12.20 -18.95 -12.37
C THR A 117 12.08 -17.42 -12.35
N ILE A 118 11.67 -16.84 -11.21
CA ILE A 118 11.62 -15.39 -11.01
C ILE A 118 13.02 -14.77 -11.19
N LEU A 119 14.04 -15.35 -10.57
CA LEU A 119 15.42 -14.88 -10.67
C LEU A 119 15.96 -14.94 -12.10
N ARG A 120 15.66 -16.01 -12.84
CA ARG A 120 15.99 -16.10 -14.28
C ARG A 120 15.32 -14.99 -15.09
N GLY A 121 14.06 -14.65 -14.79
CA GLY A 121 13.37 -13.52 -15.43
C GLY A 121 13.97 -12.14 -15.09
N LEU A 122 14.61 -12.00 -13.92
CA LEU A 122 15.27 -10.77 -13.49
C LEU A 122 16.76 -10.70 -13.88
N LYS A 123 17.34 -11.83 -14.30
CA LYS A 123 18.77 -12.03 -14.56
C LYS A 123 19.37 -10.94 -15.45
N ASP A 124 18.77 -10.68 -16.61
CA ASP A 124 19.32 -9.74 -17.59
C ASP A 124 19.33 -8.31 -17.05
N ARG A 125 18.33 -7.93 -16.26
CA ARG A 125 18.25 -6.62 -15.60
C ARG A 125 19.39 -6.42 -14.61
N TYR A 126 19.67 -7.44 -13.78
CA TYR A 126 20.77 -7.39 -12.82
C TYR A 126 22.15 -7.46 -13.49
N ALA A 127 22.31 -8.32 -14.49
CA ALA A 127 23.52 -8.44 -15.29
C ALA A 127 23.90 -7.09 -15.93
N ALA A 128 22.94 -6.41 -16.54
CA ALA A 128 23.13 -5.09 -17.13
C ALA A 128 23.48 -4.02 -16.09
N HIS A 129 22.80 -4.00 -14.94
CA HIS A 129 23.07 -3.03 -13.88
C HIS A 129 24.49 -3.14 -13.31
N HIS A 130 24.99 -4.37 -13.16
CA HIS A 130 26.31 -4.63 -12.57
C HIS A 130 27.44 -4.82 -13.60
N GLY A 131 27.13 -4.87 -14.91
CA GLY A 131 28.12 -5.09 -15.96
C GLY A 131 28.75 -6.49 -15.90
N VAL A 132 28.01 -7.49 -15.44
CA VAL A 132 28.49 -8.88 -15.27
C VAL A 132 27.66 -9.85 -16.10
N SER A 133 28.23 -11.03 -16.36
CA SER A 133 27.46 -12.17 -16.86
C SER A 133 27.05 -13.05 -15.68
N VAL A 134 25.77 -13.38 -15.61
CA VAL A 134 25.24 -14.34 -14.64
C VAL A 134 25.13 -15.70 -15.32
N GLN A 135 25.81 -16.71 -14.80
CA GLN A 135 25.71 -18.08 -15.32
C GLN A 135 24.44 -18.76 -14.79
N ASP A 136 23.84 -19.62 -15.61
CA ASP A 136 22.75 -20.51 -15.21
C ASP A 136 23.30 -21.93 -15.37
N ALA A 137 23.64 -22.57 -14.26
CA ALA A 137 24.30 -23.87 -14.21
C ALA A 137 23.28 -25.00 -13.99
#